data_AF-A0A2E9A050-F1
#
_entry.id   AF-A0A2E9A050-F1
#
_cell.length_a   1.000
_cell.length_b   1.000
_cell.length_c   1.000
_cell.angle_alpha   90.00
_cell.angle_beta   90.00
_cell.angle_gamma   90.00
#
_symmetry.space_group_name_H-M   'P 1'
#
loop_
_entity.id
_entity.type
_entity.pdbx_description
1 polymer ?
#
loop_
_entity_poly.entity_id
_entity_poly.type
_entity_poly.pdbx_seq_one_letter_code
_entity_poly.pdbx_strand_id
1 'polypeptide(L)'
;MDKYENRAMELESGIAAFETKNFAHAIKLLSPIAEEGNSEAMYRMAIMLQNGLGCIADEAKAFRYMESAAKNEYPLAQHALGFMYFEGECTEKNIDKSIEWFTKSAE
;
A
#
# COMPACT_ATOMS: atom_id res chain seq x y z
N MET A 1 -10.96 19.78 -17.26
CA MET A 1 -10.57 18.87 -16.18
C MET A 1 -10.11 19.70 -15.02
N ASP A 2 -10.76 19.57 -13.88
CA ASP A 2 -10.25 20.15 -12.65
C ASP A 2 -9.13 19.29 -12.06
N LYS A 3 -8.47 19.78 -11.00
CA LYS A 3 -7.34 19.10 -10.35
C LYS A 3 -7.73 17.69 -9.84
N TYR A 4 -8.99 17.49 -9.45
CA TYR A 4 -9.47 16.24 -8.87
C TYR A 4 -9.74 15.17 -9.93
N GLU A 5 -10.34 15.57 -11.06
CA GLU A 5 -10.51 14.68 -12.23
C GLU A 5 -9.17 14.15 -12.75
N ASN A 6 -8.12 14.99 -12.74
CA ASN A 6 -6.79 14.55 -13.15
C ASN A 6 -6.19 13.52 -12.19
N ARG A 7 -6.41 13.66 -10.87
CA ARG A 7 -5.87 12.70 -9.88
C ARG A 7 -6.54 11.33 -9.93
N ALA A 8 -7.85 11.28 -10.16
CA ALA A 8 -8.56 10.01 -10.33
C ALA A 8 -8.02 9.23 -11.56
N MET A 9 -7.83 9.91 -12.69
CA MET A 9 -7.29 9.29 -13.90
C MET A 9 -5.84 8.81 -13.71
N GLU A 10 -5.01 9.60 -13.02
CA GLU A 10 -3.64 9.21 -12.71
C GLU A 10 -3.58 8.01 -11.76
N LEU A 11 -4.51 7.92 -10.80
CA LEU A 11 -4.63 6.75 -9.91
C LEU A 11 -4.98 5.50 -10.73
N GLU A 12 -6.01 5.55 -11.56
CA GLU A 12 -6.42 4.42 -12.41
C GLU A 12 -5.28 3.99 -13.35
N SER A 13 -4.58 4.94 -13.97
CA SER A 13 -3.43 4.67 -14.83
C SER A 13 -2.27 4.05 -14.05
N GLY A 14 -1.99 4.53 -12.83
CA GLY A 14 -0.98 3.99 -11.94
C GLY A 14 -1.30 2.56 -11.49
N ILE A 15 -2.57 2.28 -11.20
CA ILE A 15 -3.09 0.95 -10.87
C ILE A 15 -2.91 -0.01 -12.06
N ALA A 16 -3.33 0.40 -13.25
CA ALA A 16 -3.16 -0.41 -14.46
C ALA A 16 -1.68 -0.67 -14.77
N ALA A 17 -0.81 0.32 -14.55
CA ALA A 17 0.64 0.15 -14.69
C ALA A 17 1.19 -0.87 -13.69
N PHE A 18 0.71 -0.87 -12.44
CA PHE A 18 1.10 -1.87 -11.44
C PHE A 18 0.66 -3.28 -11.86
N GLU A 19 -0.58 -3.45 -12.32
CA GLU A 19 -1.14 -4.74 -12.73
C GLU A 19 -0.45 -5.32 -13.96
N THR A 20 -0.05 -4.46 -14.88
CA THR A 20 0.75 -4.82 -16.06
C THR A 20 2.24 -4.94 -15.77
N LYS A 21 2.66 -4.86 -14.48
CA LYS A 21 4.03 -4.95 -14.00
C LYS A 21 4.98 -3.87 -14.56
N ASN A 22 4.43 -2.76 -15.04
CA ASN A 22 5.20 -1.57 -15.39
C ASN A 22 5.46 -0.73 -14.13
N PHE A 23 6.28 -1.27 -13.22
CA PHE A 23 6.46 -0.71 -11.88
C PHE A 23 7.10 0.68 -11.89
N ALA A 24 8.02 0.96 -12.82
CA ALA A 24 8.60 2.31 -12.93
C ALA A 24 7.53 3.36 -13.27
N HIS A 25 6.58 3.02 -14.15
CA HIS A 25 5.47 3.90 -14.48
C HIS A 25 4.47 3.99 -13.33
N ALA A 26 4.14 2.86 -12.69
CA ALA A 26 3.27 2.82 -11.51
C ALA A 26 3.80 3.69 -10.38
N ILE A 27 5.08 3.59 -10.02
CA ILE A 27 5.72 4.42 -8.99
C ILE A 27 5.59 5.89 -9.32
N LYS A 28 5.85 6.28 -10.58
CA LYS A 28 5.77 7.69 -11.01
C LYS A 28 4.38 8.27 -10.78
N LEU A 29 3.33 7.50 -11.03
CA LEU A 29 1.94 7.94 -10.89
C LEU A 29 1.43 7.82 -9.45
N LEU A 30 1.73 6.72 -8.78
CA LEU A 30 1.19 6.40 -7.45
C LEU A 30 1.93 7.11 -6.30
N SER A 31 3.24 7.40 -6.43
CA SER A 31 4.00 8.06 -5.36
C SER A 31 3.36 9.38 -4.89
N PRO A 32 3.07 10.37 -5.75
CA PRO A 32 2.45 11.62 -5.29
C PRO A 32 1.05 11.40 -4.70
N ILE A 33 0.29 10.43 -5.22
CA ILE A 33 -1.07 10.12 -4.76
C ILE A 33 -1.03 9.43 -3.38
N ALA A 34 -0.03 8.59 -3.14
CA ALA A 34 0.24 7.98 -1.84
C ALA A 34 0.66 9.04 -0.81
N GLU A 35 1.52 10.01 -1.18
CA GLU A 35 1.88 11.14 -0.31
C GLU A 35 0.67 12.05 0.00
N GLU A 36 -0.34 12.08 -0.87
CA GLU A 36 -1.61 12.80 -0.66
C GLU A 36 -2.60 12.04 0.25
N GLY A 37 -2.27 10.84 0.74
CA GLY A 37 -3.12 10.11 1.69
C GLY A 37 -4.00 9.03 1.08
N ASN A 38 -3.93 8.78 -0.23
CA ASN A 38 -4.79 7.77 -0.87
C ASN A 38 -4.36 6.34 -0.47
N SER A 39 -5.27 5.60 0.16
CA SER A 39 -4.98 4.30 0.75
C SER A 39 -4.62 3.22 -0.28
N GLU A 40 -5.25 3.22 -1.46
CA GLU A 40 -4.93 2.25 -2.51
C GLU A 40 -3.53 2.51 -3.11
N ALA A 41 -3.19 3.77 -3.35
CA ALA A 41 -1.85 4.14 -3.80
C ALA A 41 -0.79 3.79 -2.74
N MET A 42 -1.04 4.08 -1.46
CA MET A 42 -0.17 3.69 -0.36
C MET A 42 0.04 2.16 -0.31
N TYR A 43 -1.04 1.38 -0.40
CA TYR A 43 -0.98 -0.08 -0.41
C TYR A 43 -0.10 -0.61 -1.55
N ARG A 44 -0.33 -0.15 -2.79
CA ARG A 44 0.45 -0.58 -3.96
C ARG A 44 1.91 -0.12 -3.88
N MET A 45 2.16 1.09 -3.39
CA MET A 45 3.52 1.57 -3.11
C MET A 45 4.22 0.72 -2.05
N ALA A 46 3.51 0.31 -1.00
CA ALA A 46 4.06 -0.56 0.04
C ALA A 46 4.53 -1.90 -0.54
N ILE A 47 3.73 -2.53 -1.41
CA ILE A 47 4.11 -3.79 -2.09
C ILE A 47 5.37 -3.60 -2.92
N MET A 48 5.45 -2.50 -3.69
CA MET A 48 6.62 -2.24 -4.53
C MET A 48 7.88 -1.98 -3.70
N LEU A 49 7.78 -1.25 -2.60
CA LEU A 49 8.89 -0.99 -1.69
C LEU A 49 9.32 -2.23 -0.91
N GLN A 50 8.40 -3.09 -0.50
CA GLN A 50 8.72 -4.35 0.19
C GLN A 50 9.51 -5.28 -0.73
N ASN A 51 9.10 -5.37 -2.01
CA ASN A 51 9.66 -6.32 -2.97
C ASN A 51 10.75 -5.73 -3.89
N GLY A 52 11.10 -4.45 -3.74
CA GLY A 52 12.06 -3.77 -4.63
C GLY A 52 11.61 -3.72 -6.10
N LEU A 53 10.30 -3.61 -6.35
CA LEU A 53 9.74 -3.64 -7.70
C LEU A 53 9.83 -2.25 -8.34
N GLY A 54 10.76 -2.07 -9.28
CA GLY A 54 10.99 -0.78 -9.94
C GLY A 54 11.61 0.30 -9.05
N CYS A 55 12.02 -0.05 -7.83
CA CYS A 55 12.72 0.82 -6.88
C CYS A 55 13.64 -0.01 -5.97
N ILE A 56 14.47 0.68 -5.18
CA ILE A 56 15.23 0.03 -4.10
C ILE A 56 14.24 -0.34 -2.99
N ALA A 57 14.35 -1.55 -2.47
CA ALA A 57 13.50 -1.99 -1.39
C ALA A 57 13.69 -1.15 -0.12
N ASP A 58 12.58 -0.84 0.56
CA ASP A 58 12.56 -0.10 1.83
C ASP A 58 11.41 -0.64 2.69
N GLU A 59 11.72 -1.67 3.48
CA GLU A 59 10.77 -2.36 4.35
C GLU A 59 10.13 -1.43 5.38
N ALA A 60 10.91 -0.47 5.92
CA ALA A 60 10.41 0.47 6.91
C ALA A 60 9.40 1.44 6.30
N LYS A 61 9.65 1.94 5.07
CA LYS A 61 8.69 2.77 4.36
C LYS A 61 7.47 1.96 3.89
N ALA A 62 7.67 0.73 3.43
CA ALA A 62 6.59 -0.19 3.08
C ALA A 62 5.64 -0.41 4.25
N PHE A 63 6.17 -0.75 5.43
CA PHE A 63 5.38 -0.94 6.64
C PHE A 63 4.57 0.32 7.01
N ARG A 64 5.18 1.51 6.97
CA ARG A 64 4.48 2.77 7.28
C ARG A 64 3.32 3.06 6.32
N TYR A 65 3.50 2.83 5.02
CA TYR A 65 2.41 2.99 4.05
C TYR A 65 1.32 1.94 4.23
N MET A 66 1.69 0.68 4.49
CA MET A 66 0.73 -0.38 4.78
C MET A 66 -0.11 -0.03 6.01
N GLU A 67 0.54 0.41 7.08
CA GLU A 67 -0.12 0.82 8.32
C GLU A 67 -1.06 2.00 8.11
N SER A 68 -0.63 3.01 7.34
CA SER A 68 -1.44 4.18 7.04
C SER A 68 -2.68 3.82 6.19
N ALA A 69 -2.51 2.98 5.17
CA ALA A 69 -3.62 2.50 4.35
C ALA A 69 -4.62 1.67 5.18
N ALA A 70 -4.13 0.80 6.08
CA ALA A 70 -4.96 -0.01 6.95
C ALA A 70 -5.75 0.84 7.98
N LYS A 71 -5.11 1.88 8.52
CA LYS A 71 -5.75 2.87 9.41
C LYS A 71 -6.83 3.68 8.70
N ASN A 72 -6.68 3.92 7.40
CA ASN A 72 -7.69 4.53 6.54
C ASN A 72 -8.69 3.49 5.98
N GLU A 73 -8.90 2.40 6.71
CA GLU A 73 -9.93 1.39 6.44
C GLU A 73 -9.83 0.69 5.07
N TYR A 74 -8.63 0.65 4.46
CA TYR A 74 -8.44 -0.07 3.21
C TYR A 74 -8.31 -1.57 3.45
N PRO A 75 -9.27 -2.41 3.00
CA PRO A 75 -9.37 -3.80 3.45
C PRO A 75 -8.13 -4.65 3.10
N LEU A 76 -7.59 -4.48 1.89
CA LEU A 76 -6.39 -5.22 1.47
C LEU A 76 -5.16 -4.86 2.33
N ALA A 77 -5.05 -3.61 2.78
CA ALA A 77 -3.98 -3.20 3.67
C ALA A 77 -4.18 -3.72 5.10
N GLN A 78 -5.42 -3.78 5.60
CA GLN A 78 -5.72 -4.38 6.91
C GLN A 78 -5.35 -5.86 6.92
N HIS A 79 -5.78 -6.62 5.91
CA HIS A 79 -5.38 -8.02 5.75
C HIS A 79 -3.85 -8.18 5.67
N ALA A 80 -3.19 -7.39 4.81
CA ALA A 80 -1.74 -7.46 4.65
C ALA A 80 -1.00 -7.11 5.95
N LEU A 81 -1.45 -6.09 6.69
CA LEU A 81 -0.84 -5.72 7.97
C LEU A 81 -1.04 -6.79 9.03
N GLY A 82 -2.21 -7.44 9.06
CA GLY A 82 -2.46 -8.61 9.89
C GLY A 82 -1.47 -9.74 9.61
N PHE A 83 -1.20 -10.01 8.33
CA PHE A 83 -0.21 -10.99 7.89
C PHE A 83 1.23 -10.59 8.26
N MET A 84 1.62 -9.32 8.07
CA MET A 84 2.94 -8.81 8.45
C MET A 84 3.21 -9.01 9.94
N TYR A 85 2.23 -8.74 10.81
CA TYR A 85 2.36 -9.03 12.24
C TYR A 85 2.33 -10.52 12.58
N PHE A 86 1.65 -11.36 11.78
CA PHE A 86 1.62 -12.80 12.00
C PHE A 86 2.99 -13.46 11.75
N GLU A 87 3.64 -13.09 10.64
CA GLU A 87 4.94 -13.61 10.23
C GLU A 87 6.12 -12.88 10.89
N GLY A 88 5.92 -11.62 11.32
CA GLY A 88 7.02 -10.74 11.69
C GLY A 88 7.79 -10.23 10.46
N GLU A 89 7.07 -9.96 9.37
CA GLU A 89 7.64 -9.43 8.14
C GLU A 89 7.65 -7.90 8.16
N CYS A 90 8.81 -7.28 7.98
CA CYS A 90 9.05 -5.83 8.13
C CYS A 90 8.70 -5.25 9.52
N THR A 91 8.32 -6.09 10.49
CA THR A 91 7.97 -5.74 11.88
C THR A 91 8.23 -6.92 12.81
N GLU A 92 8.12 -6.73 14.12
CA GLU A 92 8.16 -7.85 15.06
C GLU A 92 6.84 -8.63 15.03
N LYS A 93 6.94 -9.95 15.13
CA LYS A 93 5.78 -10.83 15.24
C LYS A 93 4.91 -10.45 16.44
N ASN A 94 3.61 -10.25 16.20
CA ASN A 94 2.63 -9.90 17.22
C ASN A 94 1.26 -10.50 16.88
N ILE A 95 0.89 -11.59 17.55
CA ILE A 95 -0.36 -12.31 17.27
C ILE A 95 -1.59 -11.47 17.64
N ASP A 96 -1.56 -10.72 18.72
CA ASP A 96 -2.71 -9.91 19.16
C ASP A 96 -3.03 -8.81 18.13
N LYS A 97 -2.01 -8.10 17.66
CA LYS A 97 -2.16 -7.11 16.58
C LYS A 97 -2.57 -7.76 15.26
N SER A 98 -2.06 -8.96 14.96
CA SER A 98 -2.46 -9.70 13.76
C SER A 98 -3.95 -10.00 13.77
N ILE A 99 -4.48 -10.52 14.89
CA ILE A 99 -5.91 -10.78 15.07
C ILE A 99 -6.71 -9.49 14.93
N GLU A 100 -6.28 -8.40 15.57
CA GLU A 100 -6.97 -7.10 15.46
C GLU A 100 -7.16 -6.66 14.00
N TRP A 101 -6.10 -6.71 13.19
CA TRP A 101 -6.16 -6.29 11.80
C TRP A 101 -6.92 -7.26 10.90
N PHE A 102 -6.83 -8.56 11.15
CA PHE A 102 -7.65 -9.54 10.42
C PHE A 102 -9.14 -9.40 10.75
N THR A 103 -9.50 -9.13 12.01
CA THR A 103 -10.89 -8.85 12.39
C THR A 103 -11.41 -7.62 11.67
N LYS A 104 -10.66 -6.51 11.69
CA LYS A 104 -11.03 -5.27 10.97
C LYS A 104 -11.22 -5.50 9.46
N SER A 105 -10.39 -6.34 8.85
CA SER A 105 -10.49 -6.66 7.42
C SER A 105 -11.74 -7.47 7.04
N ALA A 106 -12.41 -8.09 8.01
CA ALA A 106 -13.58 -8.95 7.79
C ALA A 106 -14.91 -8.29 8.14
N GLU A 107 -14.88 -7.08 8.72
CA GLU A 107 -16.05 -6.24 9.04
C GLU A 107 -16.55 -5.49 7.80
#